data_AF-G0HC07-F1
#
_entry.id   AF-G0HC07-F1
#
_cell.length_a   1.000
_cell.length_b   1.000
_cell.length_c   1.000
_cell.angle_alpha   90.00
_cell.angle_beta   90.00
_cell.angle_gamma   90.00
#
_symmetry.space_group_name_H-M   'P 1'
#
loop_
_entity.id
_entity.type
_entity.pdbx_description
1 polymer ?
#
loop_
_entity_poly.entity_id
_entity_poly.type
_entity_poly.pdbx_seq_one_letter_code
_entity_poly.pdbx_strand_id
1 'polypeptide(L)'
;MTPLTLRSPLVRRSAAVAAAAVLSLGLAACSDDESPEDANERAAQAAEEALSELNQEVEEDAGSADDSAEETPANDPGEPQITADKTQDLADGDTITVTVRGLDVEGGYYVGICKAGTGADAAGEGGAPDCTGDREDSKWITAEGSDRGTDHVDADGDAEVELTVSEQGDAVDCSTDKCVLKIFGDHTNGFREVGEAPVSFAS
;
A
#
# COMPACT_ATOMS: atom_id res chain seq x y z
N MET A 1 25.40 -32.48 -40.66
CA MET A 1 23.96 -32.49 -40.99
C MET A 1 23.28 -31.45 -40.12
N THR A 2 22.82 -30.40 -40.80
CA THR A 2 21.90 -29.27 -40.48
C THR A 2 21.60 -28.84 -39.03
N PRO A 3 21.89 -27.57 -38.66
CA PRO A 3 21.24 -26.88 -37.54
C PRO A 3 19.93 -26.22 -37.98
N LEU A 4 18.84 -26.48 -37.26
CA LEU A 4 17.54 -25.82 -37.46
C LEU A 4 17.46 -24.57 -36.59
N THR A 5 17.55 -23.42 -37.26
CA THR A 5 17.31 -22.07 -36.73
C THR A 5 15.81 -21.81 -36.74
N LEU A 6 15.18 -21.51 -35.60
CA LEU A 6 13.80 -21.01 -35.56
C LEU A 6 13.81 -19.49 -35.38
N ARG A 7 13.21 -18.81 -36.37
CA ARG A 7 13.08 -17.35 -36.46
C ARG A 7 11.79 -16.89 -35.79
N SER A 8 11.89 -15.85 -34.97
CA SER A 8 10.76 -15.03 -34.49
C SER A 8 10.12 -14.22 -35.62
N PRO A 9 8.80 -14.01 -35.61
CA PRO A 9 8.17 -12.90 -36.32
C PRO A 9 7.85 -11.74 -35.36
N LEU A 10 8.55 -10.63 -35.54
CA LEU A 10 8.17 -9.30 -35.04
C LEU A 10 6.89 -8.84 -35.76
N VAL A 11 5.77 -8.74 -35.05
CA VAL A 11 4.57 -8.08 -35.55
C VAL A 11 4.57 -6.63 -35.08
N ARG A 12 4.94 -5.72 -35.99
CA ARG A 12 4.67 -4.29 -35.89
C ARG A 12 3.18 -4.04 -36.10
N ARG A 13 2.52 -3.37 -35.16
CA ARG A 13 1.28 -2.62 -35.43
C ARG A 13 1.40 -1.22 -34.87
N SER A 14 1.63 -0.29 -35.78
CA SER A 14 1.36 1.14 -35.57
C SER A 14 -0.14 1.38 -35.79
N ALA A 15 -0.78 2.11 -34.89
CA ALA A 15 -1.96 2.90 -35.18
C ALA A 15 -2.03 4.05 -34.16
N ALA A 16 -2.30 5.24 -34.67
CA ALA A 16 -2.21 6.50 -33.98
C ALA A 16 -3.60 7.15 -33.83
N VAL A 17 -3.66 8.15 -32.94
CA VAL A 17 -4.61 9.28 -32.89
C VAL A 17 -6.06 8.99 -32.47
N ALA A 18 -6.47 9.57 -31.33
CA ALA A 18 -7.49 10.62 -31.30
C ALA A 18 -7.64 11.22 -29.89
N ALA A 19 -7.37 12.52 -29.78
CA ALA A 19 -7.74 13.35 -28.66
C ALA A 19 -9.20 13.79 -28.79
N ALA A 20 -9.95 13.79 -27.69
CA ALA A 20 -11.19 14.55 -27.57
C ALA A 20 -11.40 14.91 -26.09
N ALA A 21 -11.09 16.17 -25.75
CA ALA A 21 -11.49 16.80 -24.51
C ALA A 21 -12.91 17.37 -24.68
N VAL A 22 -13.82 17.06 -23.76
CA VAL A 22 -15.14 17.69 -23.67
C VAL A 22 -15.29 18.25 -22.25
N LEU A 23 -15.06 19.56 -22.12
CA LEU A 23 -15.41 20.36 -20.95
C LEU A 23 -16.86 20.82 -21.11
N SER A 24 -17.74 20.36 -20.23
CA SER A 24 -19.14 20.80 -20.16
C SER A 24 -19.30 21.70 -18.93
N LEU A 25 -19.17 23.01 -19.13
CA LEU A 25 -19.56 24.03 -18.16
C LEU A 25 -21.08 24.23 -18.23
N GLY A 26 -21.80 23.75 -17.22
CA GLY A 26 -23.21 24.06 -17.01
C GLY A 26 -23.36 25.29 -16.12
N LEU A 27 -23.57 26.46 -16.72
CA LEU A 27 -24.08 27.64 -16.02
C LEU A 27 -25.58 27.75 -16.32
N ALA A 28 -26.39 27.43 -15.31
CA ALA A 28 -27.80 27.79 -15.29
C ALA A 28 -27.92 29.18 -14.66
N ALA A 29 -28.23 30.17 -15.50
CA ALA A 29 -28.61 31.52 -15.09
C ALA A 29 -30.05 31.78 -15.57
N CYS A 30 -30.96 32.03 -14.62
CA CYS A 30 -32.22 32.74 -14.80
C CYS A 30 -32.30 33.72 -13.61
N SER A 31 -31.94 34.98 -13.79
CA SER A 31 -32.81 36.10 -14.21
C SER A 31 -33.53 36.74 -13.03
N ASP A 32 -32.90 37.76 -12.44
CA ASP A 32 -33.63 38.87 -11.85
C ASP A 32 -32.96 40.19 -12.28
N ASP A 33 -33.84 41.10 -12.65
CA ASP A 33 -33.68 42.41 -13.26
C ASP A 33 -33.22 43.42 -12.19
N GLU A 34 -32.07 44.11 -12.36
CA GLU A 34 -31.84 45.46 -11.82
C GLU A 34 -30.47 46.07 -12.26
N SER A 35 -30.42 47.40 -12.27
CA SER A 35 -29.54 48.27 -13.08
C SER A 35 -28.05 48.34 -12.65
N PRO A 36 -27.11 48.75 -13.55
CA PRO A 36 -25.67 48.59 -13.34
C PRO A 36 -25.01 49.83 -12.74
N GLU A 37 -25.25 50.17 -11.48
CA GLU A 37 -24.47 51.22 -10.78
C GLU A 37 -24.04 50.87 -9.34
N ASP A 38 -24.50 49.77 -8.73
CA ASP A 38 -24.27 49.47 -7.30
C ASP A 38 -23.47 48.18 -7.02
N ALA A 39 -22.49 47.83 -7.86
CA ALA A 39 -21.67 46.62 -7.66
C ALA A 39 -20.39 46.85 -6.84
N ASN A 40 -19.96 48.10 -6.65
CA ASN A 40 -18.68 48.43 -6.00
C ASN A 40 -18.79 48.67 -4.48
N GLU A 41 -19.98 48.90 -3.93
CA GLU A 41 -20.19 49.15 -2.48
C GLU A 41 -20.57 47.90 -1.66
N ARG A 42 -20.96 46.79 -2.30
CA ARG A 42 -21.25 45.51 -1.61
C ARG A 42 -20.02 44.61 -1.38
N ALA A 43 -18.93 44.84 -2.11
CA ALA A 43 -17.67 44.13 -1.91
C ALA A 43 -16.88 44.62 -0.68
N ALA A 44 -17.15 45.85 -0.21
CA ALA A 44 -16.50 46.43 0.96
C ALA A 44 -17.15 45.99 2.29
N GLN A 45 -18.44 45.67 2.30
CA GLN A 45 -19.18 45.32 3.52
C GLN A 45 -19.06 43.85 3.94
N ALA A 46 -18.74 42.93 3.02
CA ALA A 46 -18.53 41.51 3.34
C ALA A 46 -17.14 41.19 3.92
N ALA A 47 -16.19 42.13 3.86
CA ALA A 47 -14.83 41.95 4.35
C ALA A 47 -14.63 42.35 5.82
N GLU A 48 -15.50 43.20 6.37
CA GLU A 48 -15.43 43.61 7.79
C GLU A 48 -16.12 42.62 8.74
N GLU A 49 -17.06 41.81 8.27
CA GLU A 49 -17.75 40.79 9.10
C GLU A 49 -16.87 39.55 9.36
N ALA A 50 -15.91 39.25 8.47
CA ALA A 50 -14.98 38.12 8.62
C ALA A 50 -13.77 38.40 9.55
N LEU A 51 -13.54 39.66 9.95
CA LEU A 51 -12.43 40.06 10.82
C LEU A 51 -12.82 40.15 12.29
N SER A 52 -14.11 40.01 12.62
CA SER A 52 -14.61 40.08 14.01
C SER A 52 -14.78 38.71 14.68
N GLU A 53 -14.68 37.58 13.95
CA GLU A 53 -14.72 36.21 14.52
C GLU A 53 -13.34 35.63 14.87
N LEU A 54 -12.24 36.30 14.51
CA LEU A 54 -10.88 35.79 14.75
C LEU A 54 -10.28 36.21 16.10
N ASN A 55 -11.01 36.92 16.96
CA ASN A 55 -10.41 37.58 18.12
C ASN A 55 -11.10 37.34 19.46
N GLN A 56 -11.85 36.23 19.61
CA GLN A 56 -12.47 35.88 20.89
C GLN A 56 -11.80 34.67 21.57
N GLU A 57 -10.80 35.04 22.39
CA GLU A 57 -10.49 34.49 23.72
C GLU A 57 -9.79 33.12 23.79
N VAL A 58 -8.46 33.19 23.72
CA VAL A 58 -7.56 32.42 24.59
C VAL A 58 -7.67 33.02 26.01
N GLU A 59 -7.93 32.21 27.02
CA GLU A 59 -7.12 32.03 28.24
C GLU A 59 -7.80 30.97 29.13
N GLU A 60 -7.08 29.85 29.31
CA GLU A 60 -6.90 29.05 30.53
C GLU A 60 -8.12 28.69 31.43
N ASP A 61 -8.45 27.39 31.47
CA ASP A 61 -8.83 26.74 32.73
C ASP A 61 -8.02 25.47 32.94
N ALA A 62 -7.42 25.39 34.12
CA ALA A 62 -6.46 24.40 34.51
C ALA A 62 -7.15 23.14 35.04
N GLY A 63 -6.70 21.98 34.54
CA GLY A 63 -6.68 20.74 35.29
C GLY A 63 -7.82 19.78 35.02
N SER A 64 -7.55 18.78 34.19
CA SER A 64 -7.74 17.38 34.58
C SER A 64 -6.84 16.51 33.69
N ALA A 65 -6.06 15.64 34.34
CA ALA A 65 -5.40 14.54 33.67
C ALA A 65 -6.51 13.62 33.14
N ASP A 66 -6.69 13.58 31.83
CA ASP A 66 -7.56 12.64 31.15
C ASP A 66 -6.74 11.93 30.07
N ASP A 67 -6.61 10.63 30.28
CA ASP A 67 -6.06 9.63 29.39
C ASP A 67 -6.83 9.68 28.07
N SER A 68 -6.40 10.54 27.15
CA SER A 68 -6.99 10.66 25.82
C SER A 68 -6.50 9.49 24.97
N ALA A 69 -7.17 8.35 25.14
CA ALA A 69 -7.27 7.37 24.08
C ALA A 69 -7.93 8.07 22.89
N GLU A 70 -7.12 8.37 21.88
CA GLU A 70 -7.59 8.72 20.55
C GLU A 70 -8.40 7.51 20.07
N GLU A 71 -9.74 7.63 20.05
CA GLU A 71 -10.60 6.56 19.55
C GLU A 71 -10.33 6.39 18.05
N THR A 72 -9.43 5.47 17.73
CA THR A 72 -9.26 4.91 16.40
C THR A 72 -10.62 4.41 15.94
N PRO A 73 -11.06 4.68 14.69
CA PRO A 73 -12.26 4.07 14.16
C PRO A 73 -12.20 2.56 14.39
N ALA A 74 -13.29 1.96 14.87
CA ALA A 74 -13.36 0.55 15.25
C ALA A 74 -13.07 -0.48 14.12
N ASN A 75 -12.56 -0.02 12.97
CA ASN A 75 -12.17 -0.81 11.81
C ASN A 75 -10.88 -0.29 11.14
N ASP A 76 -10.08 0.57 11.80
CA ASP A 76 -8.72 0.83 11.34
C ASP A 76 -7.82 -0.25 11.94
N PRO A 77 -7.29 -1.19 11.13
CA PRO A 77 -6.52 -2.31 11.65
C PRO A 77 -5.15 -1.86 12.18
N GLY A 78 -4.82 -0.56 12.08
CA GLY A 78 -3.56 0.03 12.51
C GLY A 78 -2.49 -0.07 11.44
N GLU A 79 -1.27 0.41 11.77
CA GLU A 79 -0.12 0.25 10.87
C GLU A 79 0.26 -1.25 10.79
N PRO A 80 0.33 -1.85 9.59
CA PRO A 80 0.61 -3.27 9.46
C PRO A 80 1.94 -3.66 10.10
N GLN A 81 1.92 -4.75 10.86
CA GLN A 81 3.11 -5.25 11.56
C GLN A 81 3.43 -6.68 11.10
N ILE A 82 4.71 -6.98 10.96
CA ILE A 82 5.20 -8.32 10.66
C ILE A 82 6.29 -8.70 11.66
N THR A 83 6.15 -9.88 12.26
CA THR A 83 7.14 -10.49 13.16
C THR A 83 7.29 -11.96 12.83
N ALA A 84 8.35 -12.58 13.34
CA ALA A 84 8.50 -14.03 13.27
C ALA A 84 9.13 -14.54 14.57
N ASP A 85 8.92 -15.81 14.88
CA ASP A 85 9.55 -16.50 16.01
C ASP A 85 11.08 -16.56 15.88
N LYS A 86 11.59 -16.55 14.65
CA LYS A 86 13.01 -16.43 14.32
C LYS A 86 13.23 -15.51 13.13
N THR A 87 14.12 -14.53 13.29
CA THR A 87 14.57 -13.64 12.20
C THR A 87 16.09 -13.55 12.07
N GLN A 88 16.83 -14.15 12.99
CA GLN A 88 18.29 -14.12 13.00
C GLN A 88 18.87 -15.53 12.90
N ASP A 89 20.06 -15.62 12.33
CA ASP A 89 20.79 -16.87 12.13
C ASP A 89 19.92 -17.91 11.39
N LEU A 90 19.16 -17.43 10.40
CA LEU A 90 18.33 -18.25 9.52
C LEU A 90 19.19 -19.17 8.66
N ALA A 91 18.71 -20.39 8.41
CA ALA A 91 19.35 -21.34 7.52
C ALA A 91 18.33 -21.91 6.53
N ASP A 92 18.83 -22.34 5.36
CA ASP A 92 18.01 -23.02 4.36
C ASP A 92 17.24 -24.20 4.96
N GLY A 93 15.94 -24.24 4.68
CA GLY A 93 15.02 -25.27 5.17
C GLY A 93 14.54 -25.08 6.60
N ASP A 94 14.94 -24.01 7.31
CA ASP A 94 14.26 -23.60 8.53
C ASP A 94 12.78 -23.34 8.22
N THR A 95 11.87 -23.74 9.11
CA THR A 95 10.48 -23.27 9.11
C THR A 95 10.33 -22.24 10.21
N ILE A 96 9.88 -21.03 9.84
CA ILE A 96 9.58 -19.96 10.79
C ILE A 96 8.08 -19.69 10.80
N THR A 97 7.55 -19.33 11.96
CA THR A 97 6.17 -18.87 12.12
C THR A 97 6.16 -17.36 12.06
N VAL A 98 5.53 -16.81 11.02
CA VAL A 98 5.38 -15.38 10.79
C VAL A 98 4.01 -14.94 11.28
N THR A 99 3.97 -13.94 12.14
CA THR A 99 2.74 -13.27 12.57
C THR A 99 2.62 -11.95 11.85
N VAL A 100 1.48 -11.73 11.23
CA VAL A 100 1.12 -10.48 10.58
C VAL A 100 -0.12 -9.91 11.25
N ARG A 101 -0.12 -8.59 11.45
CA ARG A 101 -1.27 -7.86 11.97
C ARG A 101 -1.58 -6.63 11.13
N GLY A 102 -2.79 -6.15 11.25
CA GLY A 102 -3.16 -4.87 10.67
C GLY A 102 -3.54 -4.97 9.18
N LEU A 103 -3.89 -6.16 8.68
CA LEU A 103 -4.26 -6.35 7.29
C LEU A 103 -5.71 -5.96 7.01
N ASP A 104 -5.95 -5.39 5.83
CA ASP A 104 -7.30 -5.33 5.28
C ASP A 104 -7.78 -6.76 4.96
N VAL A 105 -8.86 -7.16 5.64
CA VAL A 105 -9.45 -8.50 5.62
C VAL A 105 -10.01 -8.92 4.25
N GLU A 106 -10.27 -7.96 3.35
CA GLU A 106 -10.69 -8.24 1.97
C GLU A 106 -9.50 -8.39 1.01
N GLY A 107 -8.29 -8.09 1.47
CA GLY A 107 -7.06 -8.08 0.68
C GLY A 107 -6.40 -9.44 0.48
N GLY A 108 -5.66 -9.57 -0.63
CA GLY A 108 -4.66 -10.61 -0.84
C GLY A 108 -3.22 -10.12 -0.68
N TYR A 109 -2.37 -10.90 -0.02
CA TYR A 109 -0.98 -10.53 0.32
C TYR A 109 -0.03 -11.70 0.16
N TYR A 110 1.20 -11.41 -0.25
CA TYR A 110 2.30 -12.37 -0.20
C TYR A 110 3.21 -12.09 0.99
N VAL A 111 3.70 -13.15 1.62
CA VAL A 111 4.75 -13.12 2.64
C VAL A 111 5.94 -13.93 2.15
N GLY A 112 7.14 -13.37 2.27
CA GLY A 112 8.38 -14.04 1.90
C GLY A 112 9.61 -13.27 2.40
N ILE A 113 10.79 -13.89 2.27
CA ILE A 113 12.06 -13.21 2.48
C ILE A 113 12.48 -12.59 1.14
N CYS A 114 12.70 -11.28 1.12
CA CYS A 114 12.95 -10.55 -0.12
C CYS A 114 14.09 -9.54 0.02
N LYS A 115 14.65 -9.15 -1.12
CA LYS A 115 15.64 -8.10 -1.21
C LYS A 115 15.04 -6.78 -0.75
N ALA A 116 15.66 -6.14 0.22
CA ALA A 116 15.24 -4.84 0.73
C ALA A 116 15.23 -3.78 -0.39
N GLY A 117 14.23 -2.90 -0.39
CA GLY A 117 14.09 -1.83 -1.38
C GLY A 117 13.64 -2.28 -2.78
N THR A 118 13.17 -3.53 -2.93
CA THR A 118 12.47 -3.99 -4.13
C THR A 118 10.96 -4.08 -3.88
N GLY A 119 10.15 -4.03 -4.94
CA GLY A 119 8.68 -4.05 -4.87
C GLY A 119 8.02 -2.86 -5.55
N ALA A 120 6.69 -2.75 -5.44
CA ALA A 120 5.98 -1.54 -5.82
C ALA A 120 5.96 -0.56 -4.65
N ASP A 121 6.13 0.73 -4.96
CA ASP A 121 6.09 1.80 -3.97
C ASP A 121 4.65 2.16 -3.55
N ALA A 122 4.53 3.16 -2.66
CA ALA A 122 3.23 3.65 -2.19
C ALA A 122 2.36 4.27 -3.31
N ALA A 123 2.96 4.68 -4.44
CA ALA A 123 2.23 5.14 -5.62
C ALA A 123 1.83 3.98 -6.56
N GLY A 124 2.21 2.74 -6.23
CA GLY A 124 1.98 1.55 -7.03
C GLY A 124 2.92 1.44 -8.24
N GLU A 125 4.02 2.18 -8.26
CA GLU A 125 5.04 2.07 -9.30
C GLU A 125 5.99 0.92 -8.96
N GLY A 126 6.13 -0.06 -9.86
CA GLY A 126 7.00 -1.22 -9.68
C GLY A 126 6.32 -2.54 -9.98
N GLY A 127 6.82 -3.62 -9.38
CA GLY A 127 6.32 -4.99 -9.54
C GLY A 127 6.50 -5.81 -8.26
N ALA A 128 6.35 -7.12 -8.36
CA ALA A 128 6.66 -8.00 -7.23
C ALA A 128 8.12 -7.81 -6.79
N PRO A 129 8.41 -7.80 -5.47
CA PRO A 129 9.77 -7.75 -4.95
C PRO A 129 10.58 -8.99 -5.36
N ASP A 130 11.90 -8.84 -5.39
CA ASP A 130 12.82 -9.96 -5.65
C ASP A 130 12.94 -10.80 -4.37
N CYS A 131 12.27 -11.94 -4.34
CA CYS A 131 12.22 -12.82 -3.16
C CYS A 131 13.08 -14.08 -3.33
N THR A 132 13.54 -14.60 -2.20
CA THR A 132 14.27 -15.87 -2.13
C THR A 132 13.32 -17.05 -2.33
N GLY A 133 13.89 -18.22 -2.61
CA GLY A 133 13.13 -19.43 -2.85
C GLY A 133 12.41 -19.42 -4.19
N ASP A 134 11.67 -20.49 -4.44
CA ASP A 134 10.75 -20.59 -5.55
C ASP A 134 9.42 -19.90 -5.21
N ARG A 135 8.57 -19.72 -6.23
CA ARG A 135 7.27 -19.04 -6.06
C ARG A 135 6.35 -19.72 -5.04
N GLU A 136 6.58 -21.00 -4.76
CA GLU A 136 5.85 -21.82 -3.79
C GLU A 136 6.38 -21.70 -2.35
N ASP A 137 7.57 -21.13 -2.16
CA ASP A 137 8.12 -20.85 -0.83
C ASP A 137 7.46 -19.61 -0.21
N SER A 138 6.99 -18.67 -1.04
CA SER A 138 6.17 -17.54 -0.59
C SER A 138 4.76 -18.00 -0.20
N LYS A 139 4.20 -17.43 0.88
CA LYS A 139 2.82 -17.70 1.31
C LYS A 139 1.86 -16.65 0.78
N TRP A 140 0.74 -17.09 0.24
CA TRP A 140 -0.34 -16.22 -0.22
C TRP A 140 -1.47 -16.21 0.82
N ILE A 141 -1.58 -15.09 1.51
CA ILE A 141 -2.64 -14.81 2.48
C ILE A 141 -3.81 -14.20 1.73
N THR A 142 -5.01 -14.75 1.90
CA THR A 142 -6.25 -14.21 1.33
C THR A 142 -7.33 -14.06 2.39
N ALA A 143 -8.42 -13.36 2.08
CA ALA A 143 -9.61 -13.31 2.91
C ALA A 143 -10.09 -14.70 3.37
N GLU A 144 -10.60 -14.79 4.61
CA GLU A 144 -11.21 -16.00 5.16
C GLU A 144 -12.31 -16.54 4.21
N GLY A 145 -12.33 -17.85 3.98
CA GLY A 145 -13.30 -18.53 3.12
C GLY A 145 -12.93 -18.58 1.63
N SER A 146 -11.82 -17.96 1.21
CA SER A 146 -11.21 -18.17 -0.10
C SER A 146 -10.52 -19.54 -0.18
N ASP A 147 -10.74 -20.30 -1.25
CA ASP A 147 -10.08 -21.58 -1.51
C ASP A 147 -8.76 -21.44 -2.29
N ARG A 148 -8.30 -20.20 -2.49
CA ARG A 148 -7.18 -19.87 -3.39
C ARG A 148 -5.87 -19.60 -2.66
N GLY A 149 -5.94 -19.07 -1.45
CA GLY A 149 -4.77 -18.75 -0.62
C GLY A 149 -4.14 -20.00 -0.01
N THR A 150 -2.87 -19.89 0.37
CA THR A 150 -2.22 -20.91 1.21
C THR A 150 -2.53 -20.70 2.69
N ASP A 151 -2.85 -19.46 3.07
CA ASP A 151 -3.23 -19.05 4.42
C ASP A 151 -4.28 -17.93 4.36
N HIS A 152 -4.84 -17.59 5.52
CA HIS A 152 -5.96 -16.65 5.61
C HIS A 152 -5.72 -15.55 6.65
N VAL A 153 -6.21 -14.36 6.32
CA VAL A 153 -6.40 -13.29 7.31
C VAL A 153 -7.70 -13.57 8.06
N ASP A 154 -7.67 -13.44 9.39
CA ASP A 154 -8.84 -13.57 10.23
C ASP A 154 -9.69 -12.29 10.26
N ALA A 155 -10.79 -12.32 11.01
CA ALA A 155 -11.72 -11.20 11.11
C ALA A 155 -11.14 -9.95 11.79
N ASP A 156 -10.02 -10.09 12.52
CA ASP A 156 -9.34 -9.00 13.21
C ASP A 156 -8.21 -8.39 12.36
N GLY A 157 -7.95 -8.92 11.16
CA GLY A 157 -6.87 -8.47 10.29
C GLY A 157 -5.52 -9.12 10.59
N ASP A 158 -5.52 -10.22 11.34
CA ASP A 158 -4.34 -10.95 11.75
C ASP A 158 -4.15 -12.23 10.90
N ALA A 159 -2.91 -12.67 10.74
CA ALA A 159 -2.57 -13.94 10.09
C ALA A 159 -1.33 -14.57 10.73
N GLU A 160 -1.31 -15.89 10.80
CA GLU A 160 -0.13 -16.68 11.18
C GLU A 160 0.21 -17.63 10.03
N VAL A 161 1.45 -17.56 9.52
CA VAL A 161 1.88 -18.35 8.36
C VAL A 161 3.19 -19.06 8.64
N GLU A 162 3.31 -20.33 8.22
CA GLU A 162 4.59 -21.05 8.24
C GLU A 162 5.37 -20.78 6.95
N LEU A 163 6.54 -20.15 7.06
CA LEU A 163 7.41 -19.86 5.93
C LEU A 163 8.64 -20.78 5.96
N THR A 164 8.92 -21.46 4.84
CA THR A 164 10.18 -22.18 4.66
C THR A 164 11.25 -21.21 4.18
N VAL A 165 12.37 -21.19 4.89
CA VAL A 165 13.48 -20.28 4.63
C VAL A 165 14.33 -20.80 3.48
N SER A 166 14.65 -19.89 2.57
CA SER A 166 15.66 -20.05 1.53
C SER A 166 16.54 -18.80 1.53
N GLU A 167 17.86 -18.96 1.44
CA GLU A 167 18.83 -17.86 1.41
C GLU A 167 18.94 -17.23 0.02
N GLN A 168 18.62 -17.99 -1.03
CA GLN A 168 18.78 -17.58 -2.42
C GLN A 168 17.47 -17.77 -3.20
N GLY A 169 17.28 -16.91 -4.19
CA GLY A 169 16.25 -17.03 -5.23
C GLY A 169 16.84 -16.62 -6.58
N ASP A 170 15.99 -16.57 -7.62
CA ASP A 170 16.44 -16.29 -8.99
C ASP A 170 17.14 -14.93 -9.16
N ALA A 171 16.76 -13.93 -8.37
CA ALA A 171 17.21 -12.54 -8.49
C ALA A 171 17.81 -11.96 -7.18
N VAL A 172 17.92 -12.76 -6.12
CA VAL A 172 18.39 -12.33 -4.80
C VAL A 172 19.25 -13.41 -4.15
N ASP A 173 20.31 -12.98 -3.47
CA ASP A 173 21.18 -13.84 -2.67
C ASP A 173 21.46 -13.16 -1.34
N CYS A 174 20.81 -13.61 -0.26
CA CYS A 174 20.90 -12.98 1.06
C CYS A 174 22.26 -13.16 1.74
N SER A 175 23.17 -13.94 1.17
CA SER A 175 24.57 -13.98 1.62
C SER A 175 25.34 -12.71 1.20
N THR A 176 24.81 -11.95 0.23
CA THR A 176 25.44 -10.73 -0.30
C THR A 176 24.52 -9.52 -0.33
N ASP A 177 23.22 -9.73 -0.56
CA ASP A 177 22.19 -8.70 -0.57
C ASP A 177 21.62 -8.47 0.83
N LYS A 178 21.13 -7.25 1.09
CA LYS A 178 20.32 -6.99 2.28
C LYS A 178 18.92 -7.56 2.07
N CYS A 179 18.54 -8.53 2.88
CA CYS A 179 17.20 -9.13 2.86
C CYS A 179 16.35 -8.71 4.07
N VAL A 180 15.03 -8.78 3.88
CA VAL A 180 13.99 -8.52 4.89
C VAL A 180 12.91 -9.59 4.77
N LEU A 181 12.27 -9.92 5.88
CA LEU A 181 10.96 -10.58 5.85
C LEU A 181 9.94 -9.53 5.44
N LYS A 182 9.23 -9.75 4.34
CA LYS A 182 8.36 -8.75 3.73
C LYS A 182 6.95 -9.27 3.58
N ILE A 183 5.98 -8.39 3.84
CA ILE A 183 4.61 -8.55 3.38
C ILE A 183 4.27 -7.46 2.36
N PHE A 184 3.65 -7.87 1.27
CA PHE A 184 3.30 -7.00 0.16
C PHE A 184 2.00 -7.46 -0.51
N GLY A 185 1.32 -6.54 -1.18
CA GLY A 185 0.07 -6.84 -1.89
C GLY A 185 0.25 -7.93 -2.96
N ASP A 186 -0.79 -8.71 -3.23
CA ASP A 186 -0.80 -9.59 -4.37
C ASP A 186 -0.96 -8.84 -5.72
N HIS A 187 -1.11 -9.61 -6.81
CA HIS A 187 -1.27 -9.09 -8.17
C HIS A 187 -2.48 -8.13 -8.31
N THR A 188 -3.52 -8.32 -7.50
CA THR A 188 -4.71 -7.45 -7.51
C THR A 188 -4.57 -6.25 -6.58
N ASN A 189 -3.64 -6.33 -5.63
CA ASN A 189 -3.29 -5.27 -4.68
C ASN A 189 -2.05 -4.46 -5.09
N GLY A 190 -1.57 -4.66 -6.32
CA GLY A 190 -0.54 -3.84 -6.94
C GLY A 190 0.88 -4.04 -6.38
N PHE A 191 1.15 -5.13 -5.66
CA PHE A 191 2.45 -5.39 -5.03
C PHE A 191 2.93 -4.29 -4.07
N ARG A 192 2.01 -3.45 -3.59
CA ARG A 192 2.32 -2.37 -2.64
C ARG A 192 3.03 -2.94 -1.43
N GLU A 193 4.03 -2.23 -0.94
CA GLU A 193 4.64 -2.54 0.34
C GLU A 193 3.62 -2.39 1.47
N VAL A 194 3.55 -3.40 2.34
CA VAL A 194 2.64 -3.41 3.50
C VAL A 194 3.45 -3.34 4.78
N GLY A 195 4.55 -4.10 4.89
CA GLY A 195 5.44 -4.05 6.03
C GLY A 195 6.69 -4.92 5.84
N GLU A 196 7.71 -4.68 6.67
CA GLU A 196 8.95 -5.45 6.66
C GLU A 196 9.55 -5.62 8.06
N ALA A 197 10.30 -6.70 8.24
CA ALA A 197 11.13 -6.96 9.41
C ALA A 197 12.55 -7.37 8.98
N PRO A 198 13.61 -6.94 9.70
CA PRO A 198 14.97 -7.30 9.37
C PRO A 198 15.20 -8.80 9.58
N VAL A 199 15.98 -9.42 8.69
CA VAL A 199 16.45 -10.81 8.86
C VAL A 199 17.97 -10.92 8.70
N SER A 200 18.56 -11.98 9.26
CA SER A 200 19.94 -12.38 8.99
C SER A 200 20.07 -13.89 8.84
N PHE A 201 20.98 -14.32 7.97
CA PHE A 201 21.32 -15.72 7.75
C PHE A 201 22.57 -16.12 8.53
N ALA A 202 22.63 -17.40 8.91
CA ALA A 202 23.79 -17.97 9.56
C ALA A 202 24.95 -18.11 8.56
N SER A 203 26.03 -17.37 8.80
CA SER A 203 27.25 -17.37 7.99
C SER A 203 28.15 -18.58 8.18
#